data_AF-A0A401UD29-F1
#
_entry.id   AF-A0A401UD29-F1
#
_cell.length_a   1.000
_cell.length_b   1.000
_cell.length_c   1.000
_cell.angle_alpha   90.00
_cell.angle_beta   90.00
_cell.angle_gamma   90.00
#
_symmetry.space_group_name_H-M   'P 1'
#
loop_
_entity.id
_entity.type
_entity.pdbx_description
1 polymer ?
#
loop_
_entity_poly.entity_id
_entity_poly.type
_entity_poly.pdbx_seq_one_letter_code
_entity_poly.pdbx_strand_id
1 'polypeptide(L)'
;MSYYSYKITRDYGFAPNPFFGYCTLACCKPHIRKKAEIDDWIIGTGAKQNGLLNRLIFLMKVSSKISFEEYWNDKRFARKKPVINGSLVQIHGDNIYYKENGDWCQLDSHHSLHDGKLNEANLKQDTKGEYVLISNHFIYFGDKHIEVEDIYKPLCSKLRDYYAIEDNVLAAEFIREMESKYALGIHGDPINWLEYNQLSLF
;
A
#
# COMPACT_ATOMS: atom_id res chain seq x y z
N MET A 1 -16.09 3.41 -12.16
CA MET A 1 -15.55 3.29 -10.81
C MET A 1 -15.81 1.89 -10.31
N SER A 2 -14.74 1.19 -9.98
CA SER A 2 -14.69 -0.17 -9.45
C SER A 2 -14.08 -0.13 -8.05
N TYR A 3 -14.30 -1.20 -7.28
CA TYR A 3 -13.74 -1.35 -5.94
C TYR A 3 -12.95 -2.65 -5.86
N TYR A 4 -11.73 -2.55 -5.33
CA TYR A 4 -10.84 -3.67 -5.12
C TYR A 4 -10.52 -3.80 -3.65
N SER A 5 -10.44 -5.02 -3.14
CA SER A 5 -9.92 -5.26 -1.80
C SER A 5 -8.83 -6.32 -1.79
N TYR A 6 -7.89 -6.19 -0.87
CA TYR A 6 -6.89 -7.22 -0.62
C TYR A 6 -6.52 -7.31 0.86
N LYS A 7 -5.92 -8.44 1.22
CA LYS A 7 -5.42 -8.68 2.57
C LYS A 7 -3.98 -8.20 2.71
N ILE A 8 -3.74 -7.42 3.75
CA ILE A 8 -2.42 -7.00 4.20
C ILE A 8 -1.99 -7.96 5.32
N THR A 9 -0.96 -8.74 5.03
CA THR A 9 -0.38 -9.68 6.00
C THR A 9 0.80 -9.08 6.76
N ARG A 10 1.46 -8.08 6.17
CA ARG A 10 2.59 -7.33 6.72
C ARG A 10 2.44 -5.89 6.27
N ASP A 11 2.55 -4.97 7.20
CA ASP A 11 2.39 -3.54 7.00
C ASP A 11 3.56 -2.80 7.66
N TYR A 12 4.59 -2.59 6.85
CA TYR A 12 5.76 -1.78 7.22
C TYR A 12 5.66 -0.35 6.66
N GLY A 13 4.52 0.03 6.06
CA GLY A 13 4.39 1.31 5.35
C GLY A 13 5.11 1.32 4.00
N PHE A 14 5.36 0.16 3.40
CA PHE A 14 6.02 0.01 2.10
C PHE A 14 5.03 -0.06 0.93
N ALA A 15 3.96 -0.87 1.00
CA ALA A 15 2.96 -0.94 -0.07
C ALA A 15 1.64 -1.51 0.52
N PRO A 16 0.71 -0.67 0.99
CA PRO A 16 0.63 0.77 0.74
C PRO A 16 1.74 1.57 1.47
N ASN A 17 2.24 2.65 0.85
CA ASN A 17 3.10 3.64 1.49
C ASN A 17 2.32 4.95 1.65
N PRO A 18 1.87 5.31 2.87
CA PRO A 18 0.96 6.44 3.10
C PRO A 18 1.67 7.80 3.27
N PHE A 19 3.00 7.83 3.15
CA PHE A 19 3.80 8.97 3.60
C PHE A 19 3.95 10.08 2.56
N PHE A 20 4.37 11.25 3.04
CA PHE A 20 4.67 12.43 2.21
C PHE A 20 3.48 12.96 1.40
N GLY A 21 2.26 12.86 1.97
CA GLY A 21 1.04 13.40 1.38
C GLY A 21 0.40 12.52 0.30
N TYR A 22 0.95 11.34 0.04
CA TYR A 22 0.41 10.39 -0.93
C TYR A 22 0.39 8.98 -0.36
N CYS A 23 -0.72 8.27 -0.57
CA CYS A 23 -0.76 6.82 -0.43
C CYS A 23 -0.48 6.17 -1.77
N THR A 24 0.60 5.40 -1.82
CA THR A 24 1.08 4.75 -3.05
C THR A 24 1.04 3.24 -2.92
N LEU A 25 0.67 2.58 -4.01
CA LEU A 25 0.81 1.14 -4.20
C LEU A 25 1.76 0.95 -5.37
N ALA A 26 3.06 1.03 -5.10
CA ALA A 26 4.12 0.87 -6.10
C ALA A 26 4.53 -0.59 -6.29
N CYS A 27 4.51 -1.36 -5.22
CA CYS A 27 4.97 -2.74 -5.20
C CYS A 27 3.85 -3.67 -4.74
N CYS A 28 4.04 -4.98 -4.89
CA CYS A 28 3.02 -5.99 -4.63
C CYS A 28 1.75 -5.81 -5.49
N LYS A 29 0.80 -6.76 -5.39
CA LYS A 29 -0.53 -6.72 -6.05
C LYS A 29 -0.49 -6.28 -7.53
N PRO A 30 0.38 -6.88 -8.37
CA PRO A 30 0.57 -6.42 -9.76
C PRO A 30 -0.74 -6.46 -10.58
N HIS A 31 -1.64 -7.38 -10.28
CA HIS A 31 -2.93 -7.46 -10.98
C HIS A 31 -3.88 -6.31 -10.65
N ILE A 32 -3.90 -5.80 -9.41
CA ILE A 32 -4.67 -4.58 -9.08
C ILE A 32 -4.01 -3.40 -9.78
N ARG A 33 -2.69 -3.25 -9.66
CA ARG A 33 -1.95 -2.12 -10.28
C ARG A 33 -2.13 -2.04 -11.79
N LYS A 34 -2.24 -3.19 -12.45
CA LYS A 34 -2.52 -3.26 -13.89
C LYS A 34 -3.97 -2.90 -14.24
N LYS A 35 -4.95 -3.30 -13.43
CA LYS A 35 -6.38 -3.20 -13.74
C LYS A 35 -7.07 -1.94 -13.23
N ALA A 36 -6.74 -1.47 -12.03
CA ALA A 36 -7.40 -0.33 -11.43
C ALA A 36 -7.12 0.93 -12.25
N GLU A 37 -8.14 1.76 -12.40
CA GLU A 37 -8.07 3.03 -13.13
C GLU A 37 -8.25 4.21 -12.18
N ILE A 38 -8.03 5.42 -12.69
CA ILE A 38 -8.36 6.65 -11.97
C ILE A 38 -9.83 6.59 -11.52
N ASP A 39 -10.09 7.10 -10.32
CA ASP A 39 -11.35 7.05 -9.59
C ASP A 39 -11.75 5.71 -8.98
N ASP A 40 -11.05 4.60 -9.25
CA ASP A 40 -11.30 3.34 -8.56
C ASP A 40 -10.82 3.37 -7.09
N TRP A 41 -11.42 2.53 -6.25
CA TRP A 41 -11.09 2.43 -4.83
C TRP A 41 -10.34 1.14 -4.51
N ILE A 42 -9.37 1.25 -3.61
CA ILE A 42 -8.63 0.11 -3.06
C ILE A 42 -8.83 0.08 -1.55
N ILE A 43 -9.23 -1.09 -1.05
CA ILE A 43 -9.54 -1.36 0.35
C ILE A 43 -8.55 -2.39 0.88
N GLY A 44 -7.71 -1.97 1.82
CA GLY A 44 -6.78 -2.85 2.52
C GLY A 44 -7.36 -3.33 3.84
N THR A 45 -7.49 -4.64 3.99
CA THR A 45 -7.97 -5.27 5.24
C THR A 45 -6.92 -6.21 5.81
N GLY A 46 -6.94 -6.41 7.13
CA GLY A 46 -6.07 -7.36 7.79
C GLY A 46 -6.44 -8.81 7.46
N ALA A 47 -5.55 -9.73 7.85
CA ALA A 47 -5.62 -11.13 7.48
C ALA A 47 -5.77 -12.01 8.72
N LYS A 48 -6.11 -13.30 8.52
CA LYS A 48 -6.07 -14.27 9.63
C LYS A 48 -4.64 -14.45 10.16
N GLN A 49 -3.64 -14.37 9.27
CA GLN A 49 -2.23 -14.61 9.56
C GLN A 49 -1.62 -13.63 10.56
N ASN A 50 -2.09 -12.37 10.57
CA ASN A 50 -1.65 -11.36 11.52
C ASN A 50 -2.69 -11.10 12.62
N GLY A 51 -3.73 -11.93 12.75
CA GLY A 51 -4.77 -11.77 13.77
C GLY A 51 -5.74 -10.61 13.52
N LEU A 52 -5.73 -10.03 12.32
CA LEU A 52 -6.48 -8.81 11.98
C LEU A 52 -7.59 -9.05 10.95
N LEU A 53 -8.16 -10.26 10.92
CA LEU A 53 -9.23 -10.58 9.99
C LEU A 53 -10.39 -9.59 10.12
N ASN A 54 -10.84 -9.04 8.99
CA ASN A 54 -11.90 -8.01 8.92
C ASN A 54 -11.59 -6.71 9.68
N ARG A 55 -10.31 -6.39 9.86
CA ARG A 55 -9.87 -5.07 10.33
C ARG A 55 -9.52 -4.20 9.12
N LEU A 56 -10.08 -3.00 9.02
CA LEU A 56 -9.74 -2.06 7.96
C LEU A 56 -8.40 -1.38 8.29
N ILE A 57 -7.47 -1.42 7.35
CA ILE A 57 -6.12 -0.85 7.49
C ILE A 57 -5.99 0.41 6.64
N PHE A 58 -6.51 0.42 5.42
CA PHE A 58 -6.54 1.64 4.61
C PHE A 58 -7.61 1.62 3.53
N LEU A 59 -7.94 2.81 3.05
CA LEU A 59 -8.74 3.09 1.87
C LEU A 59 -7.98 4.10 1.02
N MET A 60 -7.94 3.91 -0.30
CA MET A 60 -7.45 4.94 -1.20
C MET A 60 -8.27 4.98 -2.49
N LYS A 61 -8.59 6.19 -2.94
CA LYS A 61 -9.11 6.44 -4.28
C LYS A 61 -7.93 6.70 -5.22
N VAL A 62 -7.85 5.99 -6.34
CA VAL A 62 -6.77 6.17 -7.31
C VAL A 62 -6.90 7.55 -7.95
N SER A 63 -5.94 8.42 -7.65
CA SER A 63 -5.85 9.78 -8.21
C SER A 63 -4.95 9.85 -9.44
N SER A 64 -4.00 8.91 -9.55
CA SER A 64 -3.07 8.82 -10.68
C SER A 64 -2.54 7.39 -10.81
N LYS A 65 -2.24 7.01 -12.05
CA LYS A 65 -1.65 5.73 -12.43
C LYS A 65 -0.54 6.03 -13.42
N ILE A 66 0.70 5.78 -13.03
CA ILE A 66 1.90 6.10 -13.82
C ILE A 66 2.83 4.90 -13.87
N SER A 67 3.71 4.85 -14.86
CA SER A 67 4.75 3.82 -14.93
C SER A 67 5.78 3.96 -13.80
N PHE A 68 6.54 2.90 -13.53
CA PHE A 68 7.66 2.96 -12.58
C PHE A 68 8.72 4.01 -12.96
N GLU A 69 9.01 4.19 -14.26
CA GLU A 69 9.99 5.18 -14.71
C GLU A 69 9.51 6.62 -14.46
N GLU A 70 8.22 6.90 -14.70
CA GLU A 70 7.64 8.19 -14.35
C GLU A 70 7.66 8.41 -12.83
N TYR A 71 7.33 7.38 -12.05
CA TYR A 71 7.39 7.43 -10.59
C TYR A 71 8.81 7.69 -10.07
N TRP A 72 9.81 7.05 -10.67
CA TRP A 72 11.22 7.22 -10.32
C TRP A 72 11.75 8.63 -10.59
N ASN A 73 11.33 9.23 -11.70
CA ASN A 73 11.82 10.53 -12.18
C ASN A 73 11.02 11.72 -11.66
N ASP A 74 9.80 11.51 -11.17
CA ASP A 74 8.96 12.57 -10.64
C ASP A 74 9.45 13.06 -9.26
N LYS A 75 9.74 14.36 -9.19
CA LYS A 75 10.25 15.05 -7.99
C LYS A 75 9.31 14.94 -6.79
N ARG A 76 7.99 14.80 -7.00
CA ARG A 76 7.00 14.60 -5.93
C ARG A 76 7.29 13.35 -5.11
N PHE A 77 7.85 12.31 -5.73
CA PHE A 77 8.07 11.01 -5.13
C PHE A 77 9.56 10.72 -4.84
N ALA A 78 10.41 11.74 -4.95
CA ALA A 78 11.84 11.61 -4.61
C ALA A 78 12.06 11.19 -3.15
N ARG A 79 11.22 11.67 -2.23
CA ARG A 79 11.26 11.30 -0.80
C ARG A 79 10.77 9.88 -0.51
N LYS A 80 10.10 9.23 -1.48
CA LYS A 80 9.67 7.83 -1.39
C LYS A 80 10.75 6.86 -1.85
N LYS A 81 11.95 7.33 -2.23
CA LYS A 81 13.11 6.47 -2.44
C LYS A 81 13.71 6.10 -1.07
N PRO A 82 14.05 4.83 -0.83
CA PRO A 82 14.52 4.39 0.47
C PRO A 82 15.87 5.04 0.84
N VAL A 83 16.03 5.35 2.13
CA VAL A 83 17.30 5.79 2.72
C VAL A 83 17.62 4.86 3.88
N ILE A 84 18.56 3.93 3.69
CA ILE A 84 18.83 2.82 4.64
C ILE A 84 19.17 3.30 6.05
N ASN A 85 19.89 4.41 6.18
CA ASN A 85 20.22 5.01 7.48
C ASN A 85 19.26 6.14 7.88
N GLY A 86 18.05 6.14 7.32
CA GLY A 86 17.02 7.13 7.57
C GLY A 86 16.05 6.75 8.69
N SER A 87 15.01 7.56 8.85
CA SER A 87 13.85 7.23 9.71
C SER A 87 13.06 6.01 9.20
N LEU A 88 12.19 5.43 10.03
CA LEU A 88 11.29 4.34 9.63
C LEU A 88 10.46 4.68 8.37
N VAL A 89 10.00 5.94 8.27
CA VAL A 89 9.33 6.46 7.08
C VAL A 89 10.21 6.34 5.83
N GLN A 90 11.51 6.66 5.96
CA GLN A 90 12.44 6.70 4.85
C GLN A 90 12.97 5.33 4.48
N ILE A 91 13.24 4.42 5.42
CA ILE A 91 13.72 3.07 5.09
C ILE A 91 12.67 2.26 4.31
N HIS A 92 11.38 2.55 4.52
CA HIS A 92 10.26 1.89 3.86
C HIS A 92 9.74 2.65 2.63
N GLY A 93 10.56 3.52 2.02
CA GLY A 93 10.27 4.12 0.72
C GLY A 93 10.02 3.06 -0.35
N ASP A 94 8.95 3.23 -1.14
CA ASP A 94 8.47 2.25 -2.13
C ASP A 94 8.88 2.57 -3.58
N ASN A 95 9.60 3.67 -3.80
CA ASN A 95 10.16 4.08 -5.09
C ASN A 95 11.54 3.46 -5.29
N ILE A 96 11.56 2.16 -5.60
CA ILE A 96 12.78 1.34 -5.57
C ILE A 96 13.25 0.85 -6.94
N TYR A 97 12.40 0.89 -7.96
CA TYR A 97 12.71 0.36 -9.29
C TYR A 97 12.95 1.49 -10.29
N TYR A 98 13.97 1.32 -11.10
CA TYR A 98 14.35 2.25 -12.16
C TYR A 98 15.07 1.49 -13.28
N LYS A 99 15.22 2.10 -14.44
CA LYS A 99 16.02 1.55 -15.52
C LYS A 99 17.36 2.24 -15.65
N GLU A 100 18.41 1.44 -15.82
CA GLU A 100 19.73 1.88 -16.23
C GLU A 100 20.09 1.13 -17.52
N ASN A 101 20.42 1.86 -18.59
CA ASN A 101 20.70 1.30 -19.92
C ASN A 101 19.59 0.38 -20.48
N GLY A 102 18.35 0.56 -20.04
CA GLY A 102 17.18 -0.23 -20.47
C GLY A 102 16.85 -1.42 -19.58
N ASP A 103 17.77 -1.81 -18.69
CA ASP A 103 17.60 -2.92 -17.75
C ASP A 103 17.02 -2.43 -16.42
N TRP A 104 16.19 -3.27 -15.79
CA TRP A 104 15.62 -2.95 -14.49
C TRP A 104 16.66 -3.10 -13.37
N CYS A 105 16.75 -2.07 -12.54
CA CYS A 105 17.55 -2.01 -11.33
C CYS A 105 16.64 -1.86 -10.10
N GLN A 106 17.16 -2.21 -8.93
CA GLN A 106 16.47 -2.11 -7.64
C GLN A 106 17.38 -1.42 -6.62
N LEU A 107 16.85 -0.44 -5.89
CA LEU A 107 17.50 0.11 -4.70
C LEU A 107 17.43 -0.85 -3.51
N ASP A 108 18.41 -0.79 -2.63
CA ASP A 108 18.33 -1.46 -1.32
C ASP A 108 17.07 -1.00 -0.56
N SER A 109 16.25 -1.96 -0.13
CA SER A 109 14.89 -1.73 0.35
C SER A 109 14.28 -2.95 1.04
N HIS A 110 13.04 -2.80 1.52
CA HIS A 110 12.23 -3.91 2.07
C HIS A 110 12.01 -5.09 1.10
N HIS A 111 12.16 -4.85 -0.22
CA HIS A 111 12.01 -5.88 -1.25
C HIS A 111 13.35 -6.45 -1.74
N SER A 112 14.47 -6.04 -1.15
CA SER A 112 15.81 -6.61 -1.42
C SER A 112 16.03 -7.91 -0.62
N LEU A 113 17.14 -8.59 -0.90
CA LEU A 113 17.68 -9.65 -0.02
C LEU A 113 18.24 -9.02 1.27
N HIS A 114 18.52 -9.86 2.27
CA HIS A 114 18.99 -9.39 3.59
C HIS A 114 20.30 -8.58 3.53
N ASP A 115 21.16 -8.81 2.52
CA ASP A 115 22.39 -8.05 2.28
C ASP A 115 22.20 -6.85 1.34
N GLY A 116 20.95 -6.44 1.12
CA GLY A 116 20.57 -5.31 0.27
C GLY A 116 20.64 -5.58 -1.24
N LYS A 117 21.03 -6.79 -1.65
CA LYS A 117 21.11 -7.17 -3.07
C LYS A 117 19.73 -7.31 -3.71
N LEU A 118 19.73 -7.17 -5.04
CA LEU A 118 18.58 -7.40 -5.90
C LEU A 118 17.89 -8.73 -5.57
N ASN A 119 16.58 -8.67 -5.38
CA ASN A 119 15.73 -9.86 -5.30
C ASN A 119 15.00 -10.06 -6.64
N GLU A 120 15.54 -10.94 -7.49
CA GLU A 120 15.01 -11.23 -8.84
C GLU A 120 13.54 -11.64 -8.85
N ALA A 121 13.08 -12.37 -7.82
CA ALA A 121 11.70 -12.79 -7.72
C ALA A 121 10.77 -11.59 -7.49
N ASN A 122 11.15 -10.69 -6.58
CA ASN A 122 10.40 -9.46 -6.32
C ASN A 122 10.46 -8.51 -7.52
N LEU A 123 11.64 -8.32 -8.12
CA LEU A 123 11.81 -7.51 -9.33
C LEU A 123 10.83 -7.96 -10.42
N LYS A 124 10.85 -9.25 -10.76
CA LYS A 124 9.99 -9.83 -11.80
C LYS A 124 8.51 -9.72 -11.45
N GLN A 125 8.14 -9.91 -10.18
CA GLN A 125 6.75 -9.83 -9.75
C GLN A 125 6.24 -8.39 -9.77
N ASP A 126 7.03 -7.45 -9.28
CA ASP A 126 6.61 -6.05 -9.15
C ASP A 126 6.61 -5.34 -10.50
N THR A 127 7.63 -5.53 -11.34
CA THR A 127 7.71 -4.87 -12.66
C THR A 127 6.63 -5.37 -13.63
N LYS A 128 6.11 -6.60 -13.46
CA LYS A 128 4.92 -7.11 -14.17
C LYS A 128 3.63 -6.32 -13.89
N GLY A 129 3.58 -5.58 -12.79
CA GLY A 129 2.46 -4.70 -12.47
C GLY A 129 2.40 -3.45 -13.37
N GLU A 130 3.50 -3.12 -14.05
CA GLU A 130 3.71 -2.00 -14.99
C GLU A 130 3.53 -0.59 -14.40
N TYR A 131 2.57 -0.41 -13.50
CA TYR A 131 2.13 0.88 -13.00
C TYR A 131 2.24 0.98 -11.48
N VAL A 132 2.42 2.20 -10.99
CA VAL A 132 2.26 2.62 -9.60
C VAL A 132 0.92 3.32 -9.48
N LEU A 133 0.09 2.90 -8.52
CA LEU A 133 -1.15 3.59 -8.19
C LEU A 133 -0.89 4.61 -7.10
N ILE A 134 -1.36 5.83 -7.30
CA ILE A 134 -1.10 6.97 -6.42
C ILE A 134 -2.43 7.58 -5.99
N SER A 135 -2.53 7.90 -4.71
CA SER A 135 -3.68 8.57 -4.12
C SER A 135 -3.26 9.77 -3.28
N ASN A 136 -3.85 10.92 -3.54
CA ASN A 136 -3.93 12.05 -2.60
C ASN A 136 -5.26 12.06 -1.82
N HIS A 137 -6.07 11.01 -1.96
CA HIS A 137 -7.40 10.88 -1.38
C HIS A 137 -7.51 9.50 -0.71
N PHE A 138 -6.99 9.43 0.51
CA PHE A 138 -6.84 8.17 1.24
C PHE A 138 -7.08 8.35 2.73
N ILE A 139 -7.39 7.25 3.40
CA ILE A 139 -7.43 7.12 4.86
C ILE A 139 -6.55 5.92 5.21
N TYR A 140 -5.52 6.12 6.01
CA TYR A 140 -4.62 5.07 6.47
C TYR A 140 -4.69 4.94 7.98
N PHE A 141 -5.15 3.79 8.47
CA PHE A 141 -5.32 3.50 9.89
C PHE A 141 -4.11 2.80 10.51
N GLY A 142 -3.42 1.94 9.76
CA GLY A 142 -2.27 1.20 10.29
C GLY A 142 -2.62 0.45 11.59
N ASP A 143 -1.87 0.71 12.65
CA ASP A 143 -2.04 0.17 14.01
C ASP A 143 -3.34 0.61 14.70
N LYS A 144 -4.00 1.66 14.21
CA LYS A 144 -5.34 2.11 14.65
C LYS A 144 -6.47 1.46 13.85
N HIS A 145 -6.21 0.34 13.19
CA HIS A 145 -7.17 -0.39 12.38
C HIS A 145 -8.55 -0.51 13.07
N ILE A 146 -9.62 -0.43 12.28
CA ILE A 146 -10.99 -0.46 12.81
C ILE A 146 -11.66 -1.80 12.50
N GLU A 147 -12.58 -2.26 13.36
CA GLU A 147 -13.42 -3.40 13.00
C GLU A 147 -14.35 -3.02 11.84
N VAL A 148 -14.39 -3.86 10.82
CA VAL A 148 -15.40 -3.73 9.77
C VAL A 148 -16.72 -4.30 10.31
N GLU A 149 -17.76 -3.47 10.32
CA GLU A 149 -19.12 -3.88 10.73
C GLU A 149 -19.62 -5.05 9.88
N ASP A 150 -20.49 -5.90 10.45
CA ASP A 150 -20.92 -7.15 9.82
C ASP A 150 -21.48 -6.97 8.41
N ILE A 151 -22.22 -5.88 8.18
CA ILE A 151 -22.80 -5.53 6.89
C ILE A 151 -21.74 -5.28 5.81
N TYR A 152 -20.56 -4.78 6.19
CA TYR A 152 -19.45 -4.46 5.27
C TYR A 152 -18.38 -5.56 5.19
N LYS A 153 -18.44 -6.60 6.03
CA LYS A 153 -17.52 -7.76 5.96
C LYS A 153 -17.46 -8.45 4.58
N PRO A 154 -18.53 -8.48 3.76
CA PRO A 154 -18.44 -8.97 2.37
C PRO A 154 -17.43 -8.22 1.49
N LEU A 155 -17.11 -6.97 1.80
CA LEU A 155 -16.11 -6.17 1.08
C LEU A 155 -14.66 -6.61 1.41
N CYS A 156 -14.45 -7.30 2.53
CA CYS A 156 -13.14 -7.79 2.95
C CYS A 156 -12.68 -8.94 2.06
N SER A 157 -11.46 -8.86 1.53
CA SER A 157 -10.96 -9.86 0.58
C SER A 157 -10.77 -11.23 1.24
N LYS A 158 -11.49 -12.23 0.74
CA LYS A 158 -11.28 -13.63 1.13
C LYS A 158 -10.11 -14.26 0.38
N LEU A 159 -9.70 -13.67 -0.75
CA LEU A 159 -8.71 -14.20 -1.68
C LEU A 159 -7.27 -13.88 -1.26
N ARG A 160 -6.30 -14.66 -1.76
CA ARG A 160 -4.87 -14.42 -1.49
C ARG A 160 -4.34 -13.18 -2.20
N ASP A 161 -4.76 -12.98 -3.44
CA ASP A 161 -4.31 -11.86 -4.25
C ASP A 161 -5.17 -10.62 -3.98
N TYR A 162 -6.31 -10.53 -4.65
CA TYR A 162 -7.28 -9.45 -4.46
C TYR A 162 -8.69 -9.95 -4.79
N TYR A 163 -9.70 -9.18 -4.37
CA TYR A 163 -11.10 -9.38 -4.67
C TYR A 163 -11.61 -8.14 -5.41
N ALA A 164 -12.17 -8.32 -6.60
CA ALA A 164 -12.96 -7.29 -7.26
C ALA A 164 -14.36 -7.34 -6.68
N ILE A 165 -14.78 -6.27 -6.02
CA ILE A 165 -16.07 -6.22 -5.33
C ILE A 165 -17.17 -6.02 -6.38
N GLU A 166 -18.16 -6.91 -6.35
CA GLU A 166 -19.30 -6.87 -7.27
C GLU A 166 -20.41 -5.93 -6.76
N ASP A 167 -20.60 -5.89 -5.43
CA ASP A 167 -21.58 -5.01 -4.79
C ASP A 167 -21.04 -3.57 -4.66
N ASN A 168 -21.12 -2.85 -5.77
CA ASN A 168 -20.68 -1.46 -5.85
C ASN A 168 -21.53 -0.52 -4.97
N VAL A 169 -22.77 -0.88 -4.65
CA VAL A 169 -23.66 -0.06 -3.81
C VAL A 169 -23.18 -0.13 -2.36
N LEU A 170 -22.97 -1.34 -1.85
CA LEU A 170 -22.43 -1.57 -0.51
C LEU A 170 -21.04 -0.95 -0.35
N ALA A 171 -20.19 -1.07 -1.37
CA ALA A 171 -18.86 -0.45 -1.36
C ALA A 171 -18.94 1.08 -1.32
N ALA A 172 -19.81 1.70 -2.14
CA ALA A 172 -20.00 3.16 -2.15
C ALA A 172 -20.57 3.68 -0.82
N GLU A 173 -21.47 2.92 -0.19
CA GLU A 173 -21.99 3.23 1.14
C GLU A 173 -20.89 3.19 2.20
N PHE A 174 -20.11 2.10 2.23
CA PHE A 174 -19.00 1.94 3.16
C PHE A 174 -17.97 3.08 3.04
N ILE A 175 -17.56 3.44 1.82
CA ILE A 175 -16.63 4.54 1.59
C ILE A 175 -17.21 5.86 2.13
N ARG A 176 -18.46 6.20 1.80
CA ARG A 176 -19.10 7.43 2.29
C ARG A 176 -19.17 7.48 3.81
N GLU A 177 -19.45 6.34 4.45
CA GLU A 177 -19.46 6.25 5.90
C GLU A 177 -18.06 6.54 6.48
N MET A 178 -17.03 5.91 5.93
CA MET A 178 -15.65 6.12 6.40
C MET A 178 -15.19 7.57 6.21
N GLU A 179 -15.50 8.18 5.07
CA GLU A 179 -15.21 9.60 4.80
C GLU A 179 -16.00 10.56 5.69
N SER A 180 -17.19 10.17 6.16
CA SER A 180 -17.96 10.97 7.11
C SER A 180 -17.39 10.93 8.53
N LYS A 181 -16.72 9.82 8.90
CA LYS A 181 -16.20 9.56 10.24
C LYS A 181 -14.74 9.97 10.41
N TYR A 182 -13.94 9.93 9.35
CA TYR A 182 -12.49 10.13 9.42
C TYR A 182 -12.00 11.14 8.38
N ALA A 183 -11.12 12.03 8.80
CA ALA A 183 -10.40 12.93 7.90
C ALA A 183 -9.49 12.14 6.94
N LEU A 184 -9.18 12.70 5.77
CA LEU A 184 -8.18 12.12 4.87
C LEU A 184 -6.78 12.19 5.50
N GLY A 185 -5.95 11.17 5.24
CA GLY A 185 -4.56 11.10 5.67
C GLY A 185 -4.25 9.91 6.59
N ILE A 186 -3.23 10.10 7.42
CA ILE A 186 -2.67 9.09 8.32
C ILE A 186 -3.29 9.24 9.72
N HIS A 187 -3.87 8.16 10.25
CA HIS A 187 -4.46 8.08 11.59
C HIS A 187 -3.65 7.22 12.55
N GLY A 188 -2.75 6.38 12.04
CA GLY A 188 -1.90 5.49 12.80
C GLY A 188 -0.63 5.12 12.06
N ASP A 189 0.28 4.48 12.79
CA ASP A 189 1.57 4.03 12.26
C ASP A 189 1.41 2.67 11.57
N PRO A 190 2.29 2.28 10.64
CA PRO A 190 2.26 0.93 10.11
C PRO A 190 2.31 -0.14 11.19
N ILE A 191 1.48 -1.17 11.04
CA ILE A 191 1.23 -2.16 12.09
C ILE A 191 2.52 -2.83 12.58
N ASN A 192 3.44 -3.14 11.66
CA ASN A 192 4.69 -3.81 12.01
C ASN A 192 5.74 -2.88 12.61
N TRP A 193 5.50 -1.56 12.70
CA TRP A 193 6.43 -0.66 13.39
C TRP A 193 6.46 -0.86 14.90
N LEU A 194 5.46 -1.57 15.45
CA LEU A 194 5.49 -2.04 16.85
C LEU A 194 6.74 -2.88 17.16
N GLU A 195 7.36 -3.51 16.15
CA GLU A 195 8.63 -4.24 16.28
C GLU A 195 9.82 -3.33 16.64
N TYR A 196 9.73 -2.04 16.32
CA TYR A 196 10.76 -1.03 16.61
C TYR A 196 10.49 -0.25 17.90
N ASN A 197 9.38 -0.52 18.59
CA ASN A 197 9.10 0.13 19.85
C ASN A 197 10.19 -0.24 20.86
N GLN A 198 10.91 0.77 21.33
CA GLN A 198 11.92 0.61 22.37
C GLN A 198 11.20 0.29 23.67
N LEU A 199 11.22 -0.98 24.09
CA LEU A 199 10.46 -1.45 25.26
C LEU A 199 11.10 -1.03 26.60
N SER A 200 12.34 -0.53 26.59
CA SER A 200 12.93 0.19 27.71
C SER A 200 14.07 1.11 27.25
N LEU A 201 14.22 2.24 27.94
CA LEU A 201 15.50 2.94 28.03
C LEU A 201 16.19 2.33 29.26
N PHE A 202 17.27 1.58 29.01
CA PHE A 202 18.04 0.78 29.98
C PHE A 202 17.42 -0.56 30.38
#